data_AF-A0A2V7X2B6-F1
#
_entry.id   AF-A0A2V7X2B6-F1
#
_cell.length_a   1.000
_cell.length_b   1.000
_cell.length_c   1.000
_cell.angle_alpha   90.00
_cell.angle_beta   90.00
_cell.angle_gamma   90.00
#
_symmetry.space_group_name_H-M   'P 1'
#
loop_
_entity.id
_entity.type
_entity.pdbx_description
1 polymer ?
#
loop_
_entity_poly.entity_id
_entity_poly.type
_entity_poly.pdbx_seq_one_letter_code
_entity_poly.pdbx_strand_id
1 'polypeptide(L)'
;MLIALAFTFLPACRHHSSPVAPEEAAPTPAPPSPARALGCGLPSGGGSGEDCPQESPSYMAEVEQAIDLAIFEHPEMINTQRARGCANCYQVLDTHNFPEEVARNLEKRGYCTKYDGEELAVKSTNRFNDQYDILLSEGYIRRETTGAYRATCYPAWF
;
A
#
# COMPACT_ATOMS: atom_id res chain seq x y z
N MET A 1 43.43 79.45 -28.01
CA MET A 1 44.43 78.91 -27.05
C MET A 1 43.66 78.06 -26.06
N LEU A 2 43.88 76.77 -25.85
CA LEU A 2 44.93 75.82 -26.23
C LEU A 2 44.29 74.41 -26.21
N ILE A 3 44.77 73.52 -27.08
CA ILE A 3 44.40 72.10 -27.21
C ILE A 3 44.99 71.31 -26.03
N ALA A 4 44.28 70.27 -25.54
CA ALA A 4 44.93 69.09 -24.96
C ALA A 4 44.01 67.86 -25.03
N LEU A 5 44.39 66.91 -25.89
CA LEU A 5 43.93 65.51 -25.84
C LEU A 5 44.55 64.83 -24.62
N ALA A 6 43.77 63.96 -23.95
CA ALA A 6 44.30 62.97 -23.02
C ALA A 6 43.71 61.60 -23.36
N PHE A 7 44.56 60.73 -23.93
CA PHE A 7 44.33 59.29 -24.06
C PHE A 7 44.53 58.63 -22.69
N THR A 8 43.59 57.79 -22.26
CA THR A 8 43.80 56.88 -21.12
C THR A 8 43.42 55.46 -21.52
N PHE A 9 44.36 54.56 -21.23
CA PHE A 9 44.46 53.18 -21.67
C PHE A 9 43.35 52.27 -21.10
N LEU A 10 42.85 51.36 -21.93
CA LEU A 10 42.04 50.21 -21.52
C LEU A 10 42.93 49.19 -20.79
N PRO A 11 42.61 48.75 -19.56
CA PRO A 11 43.28 47.61 -18.97
C PRO A 11 42.76 46.32 -19.61
N ALA A 12 43.65 45.59 -20.28
CA ALA A 12 43.39 44.24 -20.77
C ALA A 12 43.22 43.28 -19.58
N CYS A 13 42.07 42.61 -19.48
CA CYS A 13 41.87 41.50 -18.56
C CYS A 13 42.83 40.36 -18.93
N ARG A 14 43.84 40.10 -18.09
CA ARG A 14 44.63 38.87 -18.13
C ARG A 14 43.72 37.71 -17.70
N HIS A 15 43.43 36.80 -18.62
CA HIS A 15 42.86 35.49 -18.31
C HIS A 15 43.83 34.72 -17.39
N HIS A 16 43.46 34.58 -16.11
CA HIS A 16 44.04 33.59 -15.22
C HIS A 16 43.30 32.28 -15.44
N SER A 17 43.96 31.32 -16.08
CA SER A 17 43.48 29.94 -16.13
C SER A 17 43.60 29.32 -14.74
N SER A 18 42.48 29.08 -14.08
CA SER A 18 42.42 28.29 -12.85
C SER A 18 42.79 26.83 -13.15
N PRO A 19 43.56 26.15 -12.29
CA PRO A 19 43.80 24.72 -12.42
C PRO A 19 42.50 23.95 -12.12
N VAL A 20 42.16 23.00 -12.99
CA VAL A 20 41.02 22.10 -12.83
C VAL A 20 41.34 21.12 -11.69
N ALA A 21 40.47 21.06 -10.68
CA ALA A 21 40.56 20.08 -9.60
C ALA A 21 40.26 18.66 -10.13
N PRO A 22 40.91 17.60 -9.61
CA PRO A 22 40.58 16.23 -9.97
C PRO A 22 39.13 15.90 -9.60
N GLU A 23 38.39 15.34 -10.55
CA GLU A 23 37.01 14.88 -10.35
C GLU A 23 37.02 13.64 -9.43
N GLU A 24 36.43 13.79 -8.24
CA GLU A 24 36.25 12.72 -7.28
C GLU A 24 35.21 11.74 -7.82
N ALA A 25 35.56 10.46 -7.92
CA ALA A 25 34.69 9.43 -8.45
C ALA A 25 33.41 9.31 -7.60
N ALA A 26 32.25 9.42 -8.25
CA ALA A 26 30.95 9.25 -7.59
C ALA A 26 30.85 7.84 -6.95
N PRO A 27 30.29 7.71 -5.72
CA PRO A 27 30.13 6.42 -5.08
C PRO A 27 29.17 5.54 -5.88
N THR A 28 29.54 4.27 -6.06
CA THR A 28 28.70 3.26 -6.70
C THR A 28 27.39 3.07 -5.91
N PRO A 29 26.21 3.02 -6.56
CA PRO A 29 24.95 2.74 -5.87
C PRO A 29 25.00 1.39 -5.15
N ALA A 30 24.51 1.35 -3.91
CA ALA A 30 24.35 0.09 -3.19
C ALA A 30 23.36 -0.83 -3.94
N PRO A 31 23.57 -2.17 -3.89
CA PRO A 31 22.61 -3.11 -4.47
C PRO A 31 21.22 -2.96 -3.82
N PRO A 32 20.14 -3.21 -4.57
CA PRO A 32 18.78 -3.12 -4.02
C PRO A 32 18.61 -4.09 -2.86
N SER A 33 17.90 -3.66 -1.82
CA SER A 33 17.54 -4.55 -0.70
C SER A 33 16.72 -5.73 -1.23
N PRO A 34 16.91 -6.95 -0.70
CA PRO A 34 16.11 -8.11 -1.10
C PRO A 34 14.63 -7.81 -0.87
N ALA A 35 13.80 -8.22 -1.83
CA ALA A 35 12.35 -8.11 -1.70
C ALA A 35 11.91 -8.85 -0.42
N ARG A 36 11.16 -8.17 0.45
CA ARG A 36 10.57 -8.81 1.63
C ARG A 36 9.54 -9.82 1.15
N ALA A 37 9.56 -11.02 1.74
CA ALA A 37 8.47 -11.97 1.56
C ALA A 37 7.16 -11.30 1.99
N LEU A 38 6.11 -11.48 1.18
CA LEU A 38 4.77 -11.04 1.52
C LEU A 38 4.22 -11.91 2.66
N GLY A 39 3.37 -11.30 3.48
CA GLY A 39 2.65 -11.98 4.54
C GLY A 39 3.39 -11.97 5.88
N CYS A 40 2.86 -12.75 6.83
CA CYS A 40 3.41 -12.85 8.18
C CYS A 40 4.47 -13.97 8.36
N GLY A 41 4.77 -14.74 7.30
CA GLY A 41 5.80 -15.79 7.32
C GLY A 41 5.46 -17.02 8.18
N LEU A 42 4.21 -17.18 8.61
CA LEU A 42 3.76 -18.32 9.40
C LEU A 42 3.37 -19.51 8.51
N PRO A 43 3.53 -20.75 9.01
CA PRO A 43 2.92 -21.90 8.36
C PRO A 43 1.39 -21.81 8.43
N SER A 44 0.73 -22.69 7.69
CA SER A 44 -0.72 -22.77 7.77
C SER A 44 -1.18 -23.12 9.20
N GLY A 45 -2.29 -22.54 9.62
CA GLY A 45 -3.00 -22.86 10.85
C GLY A 45 -3.66 -24.25 10.80
N GLY A 46 -4.18 -24.68 11.94
CA GLY A 46 -4.77 -26.01 12.11
C GLY A 46 -6.25 -26.01 12.53
N GLY A 47 -6.89 -24.84 12.54
CA GLY A 47 -8.33 -24.73 12.81
C GLY A 47 -9.18 -25.27 11.66
N SER A 48 -10.44 -25.61 11.95
CA SER A 48 -11.38 -26.11 10.94
C SER A 48 -11.94 -25.00 10.04
N GLY A 49 -12.06 -23.78 10.57
CA GLY A 49 -12.81 -22.69 9.92
C GLY A 49 -14.31 -22.74 10.17
N GLU A 50 -14.77 -23.72 10.95
CA GLU A 50 -16.18 -23.96 11.27
C GLU A 50 -16.53 -23.46 12.68
N ASP A 51 -17.80 -23.12 12.91
CA ASP A 51 -18.35 -22.69 14.21
C ASP A 51 -17.57 -21.54 14.88
N CYS A 52 -16.99 -20.65 14.07
CA CYS A 52 -16.23 -19.51 14.57
C CYS A 52 -17.15 -18.50 15.28
N PRO A 53 -16.87 -18.11 16.54
CA PRO A 53 -17.69 -17.15 17.26
C PRO A 53 -17.63 -15.75 16.65
N GLN A 54 -18.74 -15.01 16.75
CA GLN A 54 -18.76 -13.59 16.50
C GLN A 54 -18.28 -12.84 17.76
N GLU A 55 -17.14 -12.18 17.65
CA GLU A 55 -16.47 -11.45 18.74
C GLU A 55 -16.28 -9.97 18.35
N SER A 56 -15.13 -9.39 18.67
CA SER A 56 -14.72 -8.06 18.19
C SER A 56 -13.52 -8.22 17.27
N PRO A 57 -13.47 -7.51 16.14
CA PRO A 57 -12.38 -7.66 15.19
C PRO A 57 -11.07 -7.12 15.78
N SER A 58 -9.99 -7.88 15.57
CA SER A 58 -8.62 -7.51 15.94
C SER A 58 -7.90 -6.70 14.85
N TYR A 59 -8.33 -6.83 13.58
CA TYR A 59 -7.63 -6.26 12.42
C TYR A 59 -8.49 -5.32 11.55
N MET A 60 -9.66 -4.88 12.04
CA MET A 60 -10.60 -4.10 11.22
C MET A 60 -9.98 -2.79 10.70
N ALA A 61 -9.19 -2.11 11.53
CA ALA A 61 -8.56 -0.86 11.14
C ALA A 61 -7.57 -1.07 9.98
N GLU A 62 -6.84 -2.18 9.99
CA GLU A 62 -5.91 -2.56 8.93
C GLU A 62 -6.63 -2.96 7.65
N VAL A 63 -7.74 -3.70 7.77
CA VAL A 63 -8.60 -4.07 6.64
C VAL A 63 -9.17 -2.83 5.97
N GLU A 64 -9.72 -1.87 6.73
CA GLU A 64 -10.24 -0.61 6.20
C GLU A 64 -9.16 0.18 5.43
N GLN A 65 -7.96 0.28 6.00
CA GLN A 65 -6.82 0.93 5.34
C GLN A 65 -6.40 0.19 4.06
N ALA A 66 -6.45 -1.15 4.04
CA ALA A 66 -6.11 -1.94 2.86
C ALA A 66 -7.16 -1.79 1.75
N ILE A 67 -8.44 -1.68 2.11
CA ILE A 67 -9.54 -1.34 1.19
C ILE A 67 -9.31 0.06 0.59
N ASP A 68 -9.01 1.05 1.43
CA ASP A 68 -8.75 2.42 0.95
C ASP A 68 -7.54 2.48 0.01
N LEU A 69 -6.49 1.71 0.33
CA LEU A 69 -5.32 1.62 -0.53
C LEU A 69 -5.65 0.91 -1.86
N ALA A 70 -6.45 -0.16 -1.86
CA ALA A 70 -6.87 -0.83 -3.08
C ALA A 70 -7.70 0.10 -3.99
N ILE A 71 -8.62 0.89 -3.43
CA ILE A 71 -9.37 1.91 -4.19
C ILE A 71 -8.43 2.96 -4.79
N PHE A 72 -7.42 3.38 -4.03
CA PHE A 72 -6.45 4.39 -4.46
C PHE A 72 -5.48 3.88 -5.54
N GLU A 73 -4.91 2.68 -5.34
CA GLU A 73 -3.95 2.07 -6.27
C GLU A 73 -4.63 1.60 -7.56
N HIS A 74 -5.89 1.18 -7.48
CA HIS A 74 -6.62 0.55 -8.56
C HIS A 74 -8.02 1.17 -8.79
N PRO A 75 -8.10 2.46 -9.12
CA PRO A 75 -9.38 3.12 -9.36
C PRO A 75 -10.15 2.51 -10.55
N GLU A 76 -9.48 1.83 -11.48
CA GLU A 76 -10.09 1.09 -12.59
C GLU A 76 -11.02 -0.04 -12.15
N MET A 77 -10.82 -0.60 -10.94
CA MET A 77 -11.68 -1.63 -10.38
C MET A 77 -12.94 -1.07 -9.72
N ILE A 78 -13.06 0.26 -9.56
CA ILE A 78 -14.07 0.89 -8.71
C ILE A 78 -14.93 1.87 -9.50
N ASN A 79 -16.25 1.70 -9.39
CA ASN A 79 -17.20 2.72 -9.84
C ASN A 79 -17.59 3.62 -8.66
N THR A 80 -16.86 4.73 -8.50
CA THR A 80 -17.09 5.70 -7.43
C THR A 80 -18.37 6.53 -7.59
N GLN A 81 -19.05 6.45 -8.74
CA GLN A 81 -20.34 7.12 -8.95
C GLN A 81 -21.52 6.35 -8.34
N ARG A 82 -21.29 5.12 -7.88
CA ARG A 82 -22.31 4.28 -7.25
C ARG A 82 -21.81 3.82 -5.90
N ALA A 83 -22.61 4.05 -4.87
CA ALA A 83 -22.36 3.55 -3.53
C ALA A 83 -23.65 3.01 -2.91
N ARG A 84 -23.52 2.08 -1.95
CA ARG A 84 -24.66 1.46 -1.26
C ARG A 84 -24.35 1.29 0.23
N GLY A 85 -25.28 1.72 1.09
CA GLY A 85 -25.17 1.55 2.54
C GLY A 85 -24.25 2.56 3.25
N CYS A 86 -23.18 3.02 2.60
CA CYS A 86 -22.32 4.09 3.11
C CYS A 86 -21.72 4.96 2.00
N ALA A 87 -21.11 6.10 2.35
CA ALA A 87 -20.62 7.09 1.39
C ALA A 87 -19.47 6.59 0.49
N ASN A 88 -18.63 5.70 1.00
CA ASN A 88 -17.47 5.11 0.31
C ASN A 88 -17.60 3.59 0.12
N CYS A 89 -18.82 3.07 0.18
CA CYS A 89 -19.16 1.68 -0.11
C CYS A 89 -19.43 1.53 -1.61
N TYR A 90 -18.40 1.79 -2.42
CA TYR A 90 -18.52 1.90 -3.87
C TYR A 90 -18.84 0.57 -4.54
N GLN A 91 -19.41 0.62 -5.75
CA GLN A 91 -19.54 -0.57 -6.58
C GLN A 91 -18.15 -1.02 -7.06
N VAL A 92 -17.85 -2.30 -6.91
CA VAL A 92 -16.66 -2.96 -7.42
C VAL A 92 -16.97 -3.54 -8.80
N LEU A 93 -16.18 -3.17 -9.79
CA LEU A 93 -16.27 -3.62 -11.18
C LEU A 93 -15.53 -4.95 -11.40
N ASP A 94 -14.44 -5.14 -10.66
CA ASP A 94 -13.65 -6.38 -10.67
C ASP A 94 -13.73 -7.05 -9.29
N THR A 95 -14.81 -7.80 -9.08
CA THR A 95 -15.08 -8.46 -7.80
C THR A 95 -14.17 -9.65 -7.51
N HIS A 96 -13.41 -10.12 -8.51
CA HIS A 96 -12.44 -11.19 -8.31
C HIS A 96 -11.11 -10.65 -7.81
N ASN A 97 -10.56 -9.64 -8.49
CA ASN A 97 -9.24 -9.12 -8.13
C ASN A 97 -9.30 -8.18 -6.92
N PHE A 98 -10.40 -7.44 -6.72
CA PHE A 98 -10.45 -6.48 -5.61
C PHE A 98 -10.17 -7.09 -4.21
N PRO A 99 -10.75 -8.24 -3.81
CA PRO A 99 -10.40 -8.88 -2.55
C PRO A 99 -8.93 -9.33 -2.44
N GLU A 100 -8.36 -9.83 -3.55
CA GLU A 100 -6.94 -10.23 -3.63
C GLU A 100 -6.00 -9.02 -3.46
N GLU A 101 -6.41 -7.88 -3.99
CA GLU A 101 -5.70 -6.61 -3.87
C GLU A 101 -5.68 -6.09 -2.42
N VAL A 102 -6.81 -6.21 -1.72
CA VAL A 102 -6.92 -5.92 -0.29
C VAL A 102 -6.04 -6.88 0.53
N ALA A 103 -6.10 -8.19 0.24
CA ALA A 103 -5.26 -9.21 0.86
C ALA A 103 -3.77 -8.87 0.71
N ARG A 104 -3.32 -8.61 -0.52
CA ARG A 104 -1.93 -8.24 -0.80
C ARG A 104 -1.49 -6.97 -0.06
N ASN A 105 -2.36 -5.98 0.07
CA ASN A 105 -2.05 -4.75 0.81
C ASN A 105 -1.86 -4.99 2.32
N LEU A 106 -2.56 -5.97 2.89
CA LEU A 106 -2.30 -6.45 4.25
C LEU A 106 -1.00 -7.25 4.33
N GLU A 107 -0.70 -8.09 3.35
CA GLU A 107 0.52 -8.88 3.31
C GLU A 107 1.79 -8.03 3.21
N LYS A 108 1.76 -6.93 2.43
CA LYS A 108 2.84 -5.93 2.40
C LYS A 108 3.14 -5.34 3.78
N ARG A 109 2.17 -5.39 4.71
CA ARG A 109 2.26 -4.91 6.09
C ARG A 109 2.58 -6.02 7.11
N GLY A 110 2.81 -7.25 6.64
CA GLY A 110 3.23 -8.37 7.48
C GLY A 110 2.09 -9.20 8.06
N TYR A 111 0.86 -9.09 7.54
CA TYR A 111 -0.26 -9.96 7.92
C TYR A 111 -0.35 -11.15 6.99
N CYS A 112 -0.67 -12.34 7.50
CA CYS A 112 -1.06 -13.44 6.63
C CYS A 112 -2.53 -13.29 6.28
N THR A 113 -2.85 -13.50 5.01
CA THR A 113 -4.21 -13.45 4.52
C THR A 113 -4.57 -14.68 3.71
N LYS A 114 -5.87 -14.97 3.65
CA LYS A 114 -6.41 -15.93 2.69
C LYS A 114 -7.80 -15.47 2.29
N TYR A 115 -8.02 -15.27 1.00
CA TYR A 115 -9.35 -15.11 0.45
C TYR A 115 -9.84 -16.49 0.00
N ASP A 116 -11.01 -16.92 0.47
CA ASP A 116 -11.57 -18.24 0.12
C ASP A 116 -12.62 -18.19 -1.01
N GLY A 117 -12.86 -17.00 -1.56
CA GLY A 117 -13.89 -16.74 -2.56
C GLY A 117 -15.11 -15.99 -2.00
N GLU A 118 -15.27 -15.95 -0.69
CA GLU A 118 -16.36 -15.24 0.00
C GLU A 118 -15.82 -14.30 1.10
N GLU A 119 -14.96 -14.81 1.99
CA GLU A 119 -14.40 -14.08 3.12
C GLU A 119 -12.87 -13.93 2.99
N LEU A 120 -12.38 -12.79 3.47
CA LEU A 120 -10.97 -12.50 3.67
C LEU A 120 -10.59 -12.83 5.12
N ALA A 121 -9.77 -13.85 5.27
CA ALA A 121 -9.18 -14.26 6.53
C ALA A 121 -7.90 -13.46 6.81
N VAL A 122 -7.72 -12.96 8.04
CA VAL A 122 -6.53 -12.19 8.43
C VAL A 122 -5.96 -12.67 9.76
N LYS A 123 -4.65 -12.93 9.81
CA LYS A 123 -3.94 -13.29 11.04
C LYS A 123 -2.54 -12.68 11.11
N SER A 124 -2.07 -12.47 12.34
CA SER A 124 -0.65 -12.20 12.63
C SER A 124 0.02 -13.32 13.44
N THR A 125 -0.76 -14.28 13.96
CA THR A 125 -0.31 -15.48 14.67
C THR A 125 -1.20 -16.68 14.28
N ASN A 126 -0.78 -17.92 14.54
CA ASN A 126 -1.66 -19.09 14.32
C ASN A 126 -2.64 -19.35 15.48
N ARG A 127 -2.74 -18.44 16.47
CA ARG A 127 -3.69 -18.59 17.59
C ARG A 127 -5.13 -18.38 17.14
N PHE A 128 -5.34 -17.47 16.20
CA PHE A 128 -6.65 -17.15 15.64
C PHE A 128 -6.49 -16.42 14.30
N ASN A 129 -7.57 -16.37 13.54
CA ASN A 129 -7.74 -15.40 12.47
C ASN A 129 -9.11 -14.75 12.59
N ASP A 130 -9.22 -13.50 12.14
CA ASP A 130 -10.52 -12.89 11.90
C ASP A 130 -10.97 -13.18 10.47
N GLN A 131 -12.28 -13.20 10.28
CA GLN A 131 -12.96 -13.32 9.00
C GLN A 131 -13.66 -12.00 8.67
N TYR A 132 -13.47 -11.53 7.43
CA TYR A 132 -14.09 -10.31 6.92
C TYR A 132 -14.75 -10.57 5.58
N ASP A 133 -16.02 -10.24 5.48
CA ASP A 133 -16.72 -10.17 4.20
C ASP A 133 -16.66 -8.71 3.76
N ILE A 134 -15.79 -8.45 2.79
CA ILE A 134 -15.49 -7.10 2.31
C ILE A 134 -16.32 -6.71 1.08
N LEU A 135 -17.23 -7.57 0.63
CA LEU A 135 -18.12 -7.32 -0.50
C LEU A 135 -19.56 -7.73 -0.19
N LEU A 136 -20.51 -6.81 -0.38
CA LEU A 136 -21.91 -7.21 -0.53
C LEU A 136 -22.05 -8.17 -1.72
N SER A 137 -22.99 -9.12 -1.63
CA SER A 137 -23.32 -10.07 -2.71
C SER A 137 -23.61 -9.37 -4.04
N GLU A 138 -24.08 -8.12 -3.99
CA GLU A 138 -24.37 -7.27 -5.13
C GLU A 138 -23.14 -6.55 -5.72
N GLY A 139 -21.92 -6.84 -5.22
CA GLY A 139 -20.67 -6.29 -5.72
C GLY A 139 -20.37 -4.86 -5.23
N TYR A 140 -20.72 -4.53 -3.99
CA TYR A 140 -20.36 -3.25 -3.37
C TYR A 140 -19.42 -3.48 -2.20
N ILE A 141 -18.47 -2.57 -1.99
CA ILE A 141 -17.57 -2.61 -0.85
C ILE A 141 -18.39 -2.64 0.45
N ARG A 142 -18.10 -3.62 1.30
CA ARG A 142 -18.62 -3.70 2.67
C ARG A 142 -17.57 -3.14 3.62
N ARG A 143 -17.97 -2.14 4.40
CA ARG A 143 -17.15 -1.47 5.41
C ARG A 143 -17.60 -1.94 6.79
N GLU A 144 -16.84 -1.65 7.84
CA GLU A 144 -17.27 -1.96 9.21
C GLU A 144 -18.59 -1.26 9.55
N THR A 145 -18.80 -0.04 9.05
CA THR A 145 -20.07 0.68 9.22
C THR A 145 -21.28 -0.06 8.63
N THR A 146 -21.04 -1.01 7.72
CA THR A 146 -22.06 -1.91 7.14
C THR A 146 -21.81 -3.38 7.50
N GLY A 147 -20.95 -3.62 8.49
CA GLY A 147 -20.72 -4.89 9.17
C GLY A 147 -19.67 -5.80 8.55
N ALA A 148 -18.57 -5.33 7.95
CA ALA A 148 -17.57 -6.18 7.30
C ALA A 148 -17.07 -7.38 8.14
N TYR A 149 -16.86 -7.22 9.45
CA TYR A 149 -16.45 -8.32 10.32
C TYR A 149 -17.50 -9.45 10.39
N ARG A 150 -17.02 -10.69 10.47
CA ARG A 150 -17.86 -11.90 10.44
C ARG A 150 -17.73 -12.70 11.72
N ALA A 151 -16.51 -13.16 11.98
CA ALA A 151 -16.20 -14.06 13.09
C ALA A 151 -14.70 -14.06 13.38
N THR A 152 -14.32 -14.67 14.49
CA THR A 152 -12.94 -14.97 14.85
C THR A 152 -12.80 -16.47 15.06
N CYS A 153 -11.91 -17.11 14.31
CA CYS A 153 -11.72 -18.55 14.33
C CYS A 153 -10.54 -18.95 15.20
N TYR A 154 -10.72 -20.00 16.02
CA TYR A 154 -9.70 -20.54 16.91
C TYR A 154 -9.53 -22.05 16.75
N PRO A 155 -8.30 -22.57 16.52
CA PRO A 155 -7.11 -21.83 16.06
C PRO A 155 -7.35 -21.14 14.71
N ALA A 156 -6.36 -20.39 14.22
CA ALA A 156 -6.40 -19.93 12.83
C ALA A 156 -6.61 -21.12 11.89
N TRP A 157 -7.56 -21.03 10.95
CA TRP A 157 -7.95 -22.14 10.08
C TRP A 157 -7.10 -22.25 8.80
N PHE A 158 -6.41 -21.17 8.47
CA PHE A 158 -5.39 -21.12 7.42
C PHE A 158 -4.07 -20.75 8.02
#